data_AF-A0A350V2V3-F1
#
_entry.id   AF-A0A350V2V3-F1
#
_cell.length_a   1.000
_cell.length_b   1.000
_cell.length_c   1.000
_cell.angle_alpha   90.00
_cell.angle_beta   90.00
_cell.angle_gamma   90.00
#
_symmetry.space_group_name_H-M   'P 1'
#
loop_
_entity.id
_entity.type
_entity.pdbx_description
1 polymer ?
#
loop_
_entity_poly.entity_id
_entity_poly.type
_entity_poly.pdbx_seq_one_letter_code
_entity_poly.pdbx_strand_id
1 'polypeptide(L)'
;MKVKASIKTKAGYADGFLIPVKRSKISAYKKIASIAAKVWKDHGALDYKECAGDDLKVPGVVSFLKPAKAKQDETVIIAWITYRSKNHRDSVNKKVMSDPRIAAVSSESVKKVFDSKRLVYGGFKIIVD
;
A
#
# COMPACT_ATOMS: atom_id res chain seq x y z
N MET A 1 -33.85 19.63 4.88
CA MET A 1 -32.82 18.60 5.19
C MET A 1 -31.45 19.24 5.12
N LYS A 2 -30.71 19.35 6.23
CA LYS A 2 -29.31 19.82 6.21
C LYS A 2 -28.43 18.64 5.80
N VAL A 3 -27.81 18.72 4.63
CA VAL A 3 -26.76 17.80 4.21
C VAL A 3 -25.62 17.93 5.22
N LYS A 4 -25.38 16.90 6.03
CA LYS A 4 -24.16 16.84 6.86
C LYS A 4 -22.98 16.78 5.89
N ALA A 5 -22.25 17.87 5.75
CA ALA A 5 -20.93 17.84 5.13
C ALA A 5 -20.12 16.76 5.86
N SER A 6 -19.71 15.73 5.13
CA SER A 6 -18.79 14.73 5.64
C SER A 6 -17.50 15.47 6.00
N ILE A 7 -17.21 15.61 7.29
CA ILE A 7 -15.93 16.15 7.75
C ILE A 7 -14.88 15.13 7.32
N LYS A 8 -14.24 15.36 6.17
CA LYS A 8 -13.06 14.60 5.77
C LYS A 8 -12.03 14.80 6.87
N THR A 9 -11.74 13.71 7.57
CA THR A 9 -10.66 13.70 8.56
C THR A 9 -9.35 13.90 7.79
N LYS A 10 -8.68 15.02 8.03
CA LYS A 10 -7.40 15.35 7.37
C LYS A 10 -6.35 14.29 7.69
N ALA A 11 -5.64 13.81 6.68
CA ALA A 11 -4.54 12.88 6.89
C ALA A 11 -3.29 13.64 7.34
N GLY A 12 -2.60 13.14 8.37
CA GLY A 12 -1.36 13.74 8.88
C GLY A 12 -0.13 12.83 8.73
N TYR A 13 -0.33 11.58 8.36
CA TYR A 13 0.73 10.58 8.24
C TYR A 13 0.43 9.58 7.13
N ALA A 14 1.46 9.11 6.44
CA ALA A 14 1.36 8.11 5.39
C ALA A 14 2.42 7.03 5.56
N ASP A 15 2.04 5.78 5.38
CA ASP A 15 2.96 4.70 5.05
C ASP A 15 3.05 4.61 3.52
N GLY A 16 4.26 4.56 2.96
CA GLY A 16 4.50 4.48 1.51
C GLY A 16 5.32 3.23 1.14
N PHE A 17 5.00 2.64 -0.02
CA PHE A 17 5.55 1.36 -0.45
C PHE A 17 5.92 1.35 -1.94
N LEU A 18 7.03 0.69 -2.28
CA LEU A 18 7.29 0.20 -3.63
C LEU A 18 7.45 -1.33 -3.60
N ILE A 19 6.64 -2.01 -4.40
CA ILE A 19 6.55 -3.47 -4.41
C ILE A 19 6.83 -3.97 -5.82
N PRO A 20 7.98 -4.63 -6.07
CA PRO A 20 8.22 -5.28 -7.36
C PRO A 20 7.34 -6.53 -7.48
N VAL A 21 6.55 -6.60 -8.56
CA VAL A 21 5.61 -7.70 -8.83
C VAL A 21 5.78 -8.17 -10.26
N LYS A 22 5.85 -9.48 -10.48
CA LYS A 22 5.85 -10.04 -11.83
C LYS A 22 4.58 -9.64 -12.58
N ARG A 23 4.70 -9.19 -13.84
CA ARG A 23 3.53 -8.76 -14.62
C ARG A 23 2.46 -9.85 -14.72
N SER A 24 2.88 -11.10 -14.86
CA SER A 24 1.98 -12.28 -14.87
C SER A 24 1.26 -12.56 -13.54
N LYS A 25 1.62 -11.87 -12.45
CA LYS A 25 1.04 -12.04 -11.11
C LYS A 25 0.18 -10.87 -10.65
N ILE A 26 -0.02 -9.84 -11.47
CA ILE A 26 -0.80 -8.64 -11.10
C ILE A 26 -2.23 -8.98 -10.68
N SER A 27 -2.91 -9.87 -11.39
CA SER A 27 -4.28 -10.29 -11.01
C SER A 27 -4.33 -10.99 -9.65
N ALA A 28 -3.29 -11.77 -9.30
CA ALA A 28 -3.19 -12.41 -7.99
C ALA A 28 -2.87 -11.37 -6.90
N TYR A 29 -1.95 -10.45 -7.18
CA TYR A 29 -1.64 -9.31 -6.31
C TYR A 29 -2.88 -8.50 -5.98
N LYS A 30 -3.66 -8.11 -6.99
CA LYS A 30 -4.90 -7.32 -6.82
C LYS A 30 -5.88 -7.97 -5.85
N LYS A 31 -6.05 -9.30 -5.91
CA LYS A 31 -6.94 -10.05 -5.01
C LYS A 31 -6.47 -9.93 -3.55
N ILE A 32 -5.18 -10.12 -3.30
CA ILE A 32 -4.58 -10.00 -1.96
C ILE A 32 -4.71 -8.57 -1.45
N ALA A 33 -4.33 -7.59 -2.28
CA ALA A 33 -4.36 -6.19 -1.92
C ALA A 33 -5.78 -5.67 -1.65
N SER A 34 -6.80 -6.24 -2.32
CA SER A 34 -8.21 -5.91 -2.04
C SER A 34 -8.66 -6.34 -0.65
N ILE A 35 -8.20 -7.51 -0.19
CA ILE A 35 -8.48 -8.00 1.17
C ILE A 35 -7.75 -7.12 2.19
N ALA A 36 -6.47 -6.83 1.96
CA ALA A 36 -5.68 -5.94 2.82
C ALA A 36 -6.32 -4.55 2.91
N ALA A 37 -6.73 -3.95 1.78
CA ALA A 37 -7.40 -2.66 1.72
C ALA A 37 -8.64 -2.63 2.63
N LYS A 38 -9.46 -3.68 2.57
CA LYS A 38 -10.65 -3.79 3.43
C LYS A 38 -10.25 -3.86 4.90
N VAL A 39 -9.27 -4.70 5.26
CA VAL A 39 -8.84 -4.85 6.66
C VAL A 39 -8.28 -3.54 7.23
N TRP A 40 -7.38 -2.87 6.49
CA TRP A 40 -6.79 -1.61 6.94
C TRP A 40 -7.85 -0.53 7.15
N LYS A 41 -8.80 -0.41 6.21
CA LYS A 41 -9.92 0.55 6.33
C LYS A 41 -10.83 0.20 7.50
N ASP A 42 -11.19 -1.07 7.68
CA ASP A 42 -12.02 -1.53 8.81
C ASP A 42 -11.35 -1.21 10.17
N HIS A 43 -10.01 -1.19 10.24
CA HIS A 43 -9.25 -0.85 11.46
C HIS A 43 -8.91 0.62 11.65
N GLY A 44 -9.24 1.48 10.67
CA GLY A 44 -9.17 2.94 10.81
C GLY A 44 -8.22 3.65 9.85
N ALA A 45 -7.59 2.99 8.88
CA ALA A 45 -6.89 3.68 7.80
C ALA A 45 -7.85 4.65 7.07
N LEU A 46 -7.37 5.85 6.76
CA LEU A 46 -8.19 6.90 6.12
C LEU A 46 -8.26 6.68 4.60
N ASP A 47 -7.16 6.27 4.00
CA ASP A 47 -7.08 5.87 2.60
C ASP A 47 -6.14 4.67 2.44
N TYR A 48 -6.33 3.92 1.37
CA TYR A 48 -5.51 2.76 0.97
C TYR A 48 -5.54 2.67 -0.54
N LYS A 49 -4.39 2.82 -1.21
CA LYS A 49 -4.27 2.71 -2.66
C LYS A 49 -3.11 1.85 -3.09
N GLU A 50 -3.31 1.21 -4.23
CA GLU A 50 -2.39 0.28 -4.89
C GLU A 50 -2.43 0.63 -6.38
N CYS A 51 -1.31 1.10 -6.93
CA CYS A 51 -1.23 1.54 -8.31
C CYS A 51 -0.12 0.77 -9.02
N ALA A 52 -0.49 0.00 -10.05
CA ALA A 52 0.48 -0.68 -10.90
C ALA A 52 1.13 0.31 -11.85
N GLY A 53 2.45 0.19 -12.02
CA GLY A 53 3.19 1.02 -12.95
C GLY A 53 2.71 0.83 -14.39
N ASP A 54 2.41 1.96 -15.03
CA ASP A 54 1.90 2.07 -16.40
C ASP A 54 2.95 2.78 -17.27
N ASP A 55 3.32 4.01 -16.90
CA ASP A 55 4.45 4.75 -17.48
C ASP A 55 5.58 4.96 -16.45
N LEU A 56 6.62 4.13 -16.54
CA LEU A 56 7.75 4.13 -15.60
C LEU A 56 9.06 4.65 -16.19
N LYS A 57 9.07 5.09 -17.45
CA LYS A 57 10.29 5.49 -18.17
C LYS A 57 10.21 6.94 -18.64
N VAL A 58 9.97 7.83 -17.69
CA VAL A 58 9.91 9.27 -17.93
C VAL A 58 11.32 9.83 -18.13
N PRO A 59 11.62 10.54 -19.24
CA PRO A 59 12.92 11.13 -19.49
C PRO A 59 13.34 12.15 -18.41
N GLY A 60 14.64 12.23 -18.11
CA GLY A 60 15.20 13.25 -17.20
C GLY A 60 15.00 13.00 -15.71
N VAL A 61 14.34 11.90 -15.31
CA VAL A 61 14.10 11.56 -13.90
C VAL A 61 14.43 10.10 -13.58
N VAL A 62 14.62 9.81 -12.29
CA VAL A 62 14.89 8.44 -11.83
C VAL A 62 13.59 7.64 -11.83
N SER A 63 13.54 6.57 -12.64
CA SER A 63 12.45 5.61 -12.65
C SER A 63 12.31 4.89 -11.30
N PHE A 64 11.07 4.67 -10.85
CA PHE A 64 10.74 3.83 -9.68
C PHE A 64 11.22 2.38 -9.79
N LEU A 65 11.50 1.88 -11.00
CA LEU A 65 12.08 0.55 -11.22
C LEU A 65 13.41 0.38 -10.46
N LYS A 66 14.22 1.46 -10.39
CA LYS A 66 15.55 1.44 -9.75
C LYS A 66 15.49 1.27 -8.23
N PRO A 67 14.82 2.15 -7.45
CA PRO A 67 14.71 1.98 -6.00
C PRO A 67 13.97 0.69 -5.62
N ALA A 68 12.98 0.26 -6.42
CA ALA A 68 12.28 -1.00 -6.20
C ALA A 68 13.12 -2.25 -6.56
N LYS A 69 14.31 -2.08 -7.16
CA LYS A 69 15.17 -3.17 -7.67
C LYS A 69 14.36 -4.17 -8.52
N ALA A 70 13.51 -3.64 -9.40
CA ALA A 70 12.61 -4.43 -10.23
C ALA A 70 13.40 -5.20 -11.30
N LYS A 71 13.06 -6.47 -11.49
CA LYS A 71 13.61 -7.31 -12.57
C LYS A 71 12.90 -7.01 -13.90
N GLN A 72 13.46 -7.50 -15.00
CA GLN A 72 12.93 -7.26 -16.35
C GLN A 72 11.49 -7.77 -16.54
N ASP A 73 11.11 -8.87 -15.90
CA ASP A 73 9.76 -9.46 -15.94
C ASP A 73 8.77 -8.85 -14.91
N GLU A 74 9.22 -7.85 -14.16
CA GLU A 74 8.45 -7.19 -13.10
C GLU A 74 7.99 -5.78 -13.50
N THR A 75 6.87 -5.37 -12.92
CA THR A 75 6.50 -3.96 -12.77
C THR A 75 6.58 -3.59 -11.30
N VAL A 76 6.33 -2.32 -10.96
CA VAL A 76 6.30 -1.82 -9.59
C VAL A 76 4.88 -1.42 -9.22
N ILE A 77 4.44 -1.82 -8.05
CA ILE A 77 3.28 -1.23 -7.39
C ILE A 77 3.78 -0.09 -6.51
N ILE A 78 3.23 1.10 -6.71
CA ILE A 78 3.29 2.17 -5.70
C ILE A 78 2.02 2.08 -4.86
N ALA A 79 2.19 2.04 -3.55
CA ALA A 79 1.07 1.94 -2.62
C ALA A 79 1.24 2.91 -1.45
N TRP A 80 0.13 3.30 -0.86
CA TRP A 80 0.13 4.10 0.35
C TRP A 80 -1.09 3.85 1.21
N ILE A 81 -0.91 4.10 2.51
CA ILE A 81 -1.96 4.05 3.51
C ILE A 81 -1.87 5.30 4.36
N THR A 82 -2.97 6.04 4.50
CA THR A 82 -2.98 7.30 5.26
C THR A 82 -3.67 7.19 6.60
N TYR A 83 -3.20 8.02 7.54
CA TYR A 83 -3.61 8.02 8.94
C TYR A 83 -3.64 9.45 9.48
N ARG A 84 -4.39 9.68 10.57
CA ARG A 84 -4.40 10.97 11.29
C ARG A 84 -3.02 11.37 11.82
N SER A 85 -2.25 10.41 12.34
CA SER A 85 -0.94 10.63 12.96
C SER A 85 -0.14 9.32 13.01
N LYS A 86 1.15 9.40 13.38
CA LYS A 86 1.97 8.19 13.60
C LYS A 86 1.38 7.29 14.70
N ASN A 87 0.93 7.85 15.82
CA ASN A 87 0.32 7.07 16.91
C ASN A 87 -0.95 6.35 16.44
N HIS A 88 -1.75 7.01 15.59
CA HIS A 88 -2.90 6.38 14.97
C HIS A 88 -2.49 5.25 14.03
N ARG A 89 -1.49 5.46 13.17
CA ARG A 89 -0.90 4.42 12.31
C ARG A 89 -0.45 3.21 13.12
N ASP A 90 0.27 3.44 14.22
CA ASP A 90 0.78 2.36 15.07
C ASP A 90 -0.36 1.55 15.71
N SER A 91 -1.42 2.22 16.16
CA SER A 91 -2.63 1.56 16.70
C SER A 91 -3.38 0.75 15.63
N VAL A 92 -3.55 1.30 14.43
CA VAL A 92 -4.21 0.61 13.30
C VAL A 92 -3.39 -0.62 12.92
N ASN A 93 -2.08 -0.46 12.67
CA ASN A 93 -1.21 -1.56 12.26
C ASN A 93 -1.17 -2.68 13.30
N LYS A 94 -1.18 -2.36 14.61
CA LYS A 94 -1.29 -3.39 15.66
C LYS A 94 -2.54 -4.25 15.50
N LYS A 95 -3.70 -3.64 15.26
CA LYS A 95 -4.97 -4.37 15.06
C LYS A 95 -4.97 -5.19 13.78
N VAL A 96 -4.45 -4.61 12.69
CA VAL A 96 -4.35 -5.28 11.39
C VAL A 96 -3.48 -6.53 11.47
N MET A 97 -2.32 -6.45 12.13
CA MET A 97 -1.42 -7.59 12.28
C MET A 97 -2.02 -8.72 13.13
N SER A 98 -3.01 -8.42 13.98
CA SER A 98 -3.77 -9.41 14.75
C SER A 98 -5.05 -9.87 14.04
N ASP A 99 -5.37 -9.35 12.85
CA ASP A 99 -6.60 -9.70 12.14
C ASP A 99 -6.45 -11.04 11.39
N PRO A 100 -7.34 -12.02 11.63
CA PRO A 100 -7.24 -13.34 11.00
C PRO A 100 -7.35 -13.28 9.47
N ARG A 101 -7.99 -12.25 8.90
CA ARG A 101 -8.09 -12.06 7.44
C ARG A 101 -6.73 -11.77 6.82
N ILE A 102 -5.81 -11.13 7.56
CA ILE A 102 -4.44 -10.91 7.12
C ILE A 102 -3.64 -12.21 7.20
N ALA A 103 -3.78 -12.96 8.29
CA ALA A 103 -3.13 -14.26 8.44
C ALA A 103 -3.46 -15.22 7.28
N ALA A 104 -4.72 -15.21 6.82
CA ALA A 104 -5.18 -16.02 5.68
C ALA A 104 -4.47 -15.66 4.36
N VAL A 105 -4.18 -14.38 4.14
CA VAL A 105 -3.51 -13.92 2.91
C VAL A 105 -1.99 -13.87 3.03
N SER A 106 -1.42 -13.78 4.24
CA SER A 106 0.03 -13.78 4.49
C SER A 106 0.71 -15.16 4.38
N SER A 107 -0.04 -16.17 3.95
CA SER A 107 0.45 -17.53 3.70
C SER A 107 1.40 -17.61 2.50
N GLU A 108 1.90 -18.81 2.21
CA GLU A 108 2.77 -19.16 1.07
C GLU A 108 2.28 -18.61 -0.29
N SER A 109 0.98 -18.34 -0.39
CA SER A 109 0.31 -17.64 -1.50
C SER A 109 0.91 -16.26 -1.80
N VAL A 110 1.21 -15.44 -0.79
CA VAL A 110 1.86 -14.12 -0.97
C VAL A 110 3.30 -14.27 -1.44
N LYS A 111 4.04 -15.24 -0.88
CA LYS A 111 5.44 -15.53 -1.30
C LYS A 111 5.54 -15.88 -2.80
N LYS A 112 4.46 -16.41 -3.39
CA LYS A 112 4.37 -16.73 -4.83
C LYS A 112 4.02 -15.52 -5.72
N VAL A 113 3.63 -14.39 -5.13
CA VAL A 113 3.19 -13.18 -5.85
C VAL A 113 4.26 -12.10 -5.83
N PHE A 114 4.87 -11.83 -4.67
CA PHE A 114 6.00 -10.92 -4.54
C PHE A 114 6.91 -11.32 -3.38
N ASP A 115 8.14 -10.84 -3.41
CA ASP A 115 9.13 -11.07 -2.36
C ASP A 115 9.12 -9.90 -1.38
N SER A 116 8.57 -10.12 -0.18
CA SER A 116 8.45 -9.09 0.85
C SER A 116 9.81 -8.57 1.35
N LYS A 117 10.91 -9.31 1.15
CA LYS A 117 12.26 -8.83 1.49
C LYS A 117 12.74 -7.70 0.58
N ARG A 118 12.12 -7.54 -0.60
CA ARG A 118 12.42 -6.45 -1.56
C ARG A 118 11.48 -5.27 -1.44
N LEU A 119 10.58 -5.28 -0.45
CA LEU A 119 9.69 -4.17 -0.16
C LEU A 119 10.52 -2.92 0.18
N VAL A 120 10.32 -1.83 -0.57
CA VAL A 120 10.76 -0.51 -0.14
C VAL A 120 9.64 0.10 0.69
N TYR A 121 9.94 0.52 1.91
CA TYR A 121 8.94 0.96 2.88
C TYR A 121 9.41 2.14 3.71
N GLY A 122 8.51 3.06 4.02
CA GLY A 122 8.75 4.15 4.96
C GLY A 122 7.47 4.79 5.47
N GLY A 123 7.56 5.45 6.63
CA GLY A 123 6.51 6.30 7.17
C GLY A 123 6.86 7.78 7.00
N PHE A 124 5.88 8.60 6.65
CA PHE A 124 6.07 9.99 6.26
C PHE A 124 5.04 10.89 6.94
N LYS A 125 5.45 12.09 7.36
CA LYS A 125 4.52 13.16 7.74
C LYS A 125 3.98 13.80 6.47
N ILE A 126 2.66 14.00 6.40
CA ILE A 126 2.04 14.69 5.27
C ILE A 126 2.24 16.19 5.47
N ILE A 127 2.80 16.85 4.45
CA ILE A 127 3.04 18.31 4.45
C ILE A 127 2.01 19.09 3.62
N VAL A 128 1.28 18.41 2.72
CA VAL A 128 0.22 18.97 1.86
C VAL A 128 -0.89 17.91 1.69
N ASP A 129 -2.16 18.27 1.91
CA ASP A 129 -3.38 17.41 1.82
C ASP A 129 -4.61 18.27 1.51
#